data_AF-A0A8S3ZBD5-F1
#
_entry.id   AF-A0A8S3ZBD5-F1
#
_cell.length_a   1.000
_cell.length_b   1.000
_cell.length_c   1.000
_cell.angle_alpha   90.00
_cell.angle_beta   90.00
_cell.angle_gamma   90.00
#
_symmetry.space_group_name_H-M   'P 1'
#
loop_
_entity.id
_entity.type
_entity.pdbx_description
1 polymer ?
#
loop_
_entity_poly.entity_id
_entity_poly.type
_entity_poly.pdbx_seq_one_letter_code
_entity_poly.pdbx_strand_id
1 'polypeptide(L)'
;DLAYNRSQFPEITDADDNTCITDPDLKLVIVYFKAIFTWLRVFLRKPRSRQELLFVLKQNGSIISCQKARYLTGQVSQLDVYCPSVEVVDELIIAGEGVPYLCSVYISG
;
A
#
# COMPACT_ATOMS: atom_id res chain seq x y z
N ASP A 1 10.40 -2.78 -15.48
CA ASP A 1 9.58 -3.99 -15.37
C ASP A 1 8.66 -3.90 -14.17
N LEU A 2 7.37 -3.72 -14.41
CA LEU A 2 6.36 -3.69 -13.35
C LEU A 2 6.16 -5.13 -12.88
N ALA A 3 6.68 -5.45 -11.69
CA ALA A 3 6.35 -6.68 -11.00
C ALA A 3 4.83 -6.81 -10.92
N TYR A 4 4.30 -8.00 -11.24
CA TYR A 4 2.87 -8.26 -11.27
C TYR A 4 2.30 -8.19 -9.85
N ASN A 5 1.75 -7.03 -9.46
CA ASN A 5 1.09 -6.85 -8.17
C ASN A 5 -0.32 -7.46 -8.24
N ARG A 6 -0.65 -8.35 -7.31
CA ARG A 6 -2.02 -8.91 -7.15
C ARG A 6 -2.60 -8.48 -5.83
N SER A 7 -3.81 -7.97 -5.85
CA SER A 7 -4.61 -7.74 -4.65
C SER A 7 -5.84 -8.64 -4.67
N GLN A 8 -6.40 -8.94 -3.49
CA GLN A 8 -7.76 -9.49 -3.37
C GLN A 8 -8.82 -8.51 -3.90
N PHE A 9 -8.46 -7.23 -3.99
CA PHE A 9 -9.25 -6.11 -4.47
C PHE A 9 -8.57 -5.55 -5.72
N PRO A 10 -8.92 -6.02 -6.94
CA PRO A 10 -8.25 -5.63 -8.16
C PRO A 10 -8.31 -4.13 -8.42
N GLU A 11 -9.36 -3.45 -7.93
CA GLU A 11 -9.55 -2.01 -8.04
C GLU A 11 -8.39 -1.18 -7.49
N ILE A 12 -7.66 -1.68 -6.48
CA ILE A 12 -6.52 -0.91 -5.94
C ILE A 12 -5.22 -1.09 -6.70
N THR A 13 -5.20 -1.96 -7.71
CA THR A 13 -4.03 -2.29 -8.52
C THR A 13 -4.30 -2.13 -10.02
N ASP A 14 -5.41 -1.50 -10.40
CA ASP A 14 -5.86 -1.30 -11.79
C ASP A 14 -5.18 -0.09 -12.47
N ALA A 15 -4.36 0.66 -11.74
CA ALA A 15 -3.71 1.89 -12.14
C ALA A 15 -4.67 3.07 -12.47
N ASP A 16 -5.88 3.07 -11.89
CA ASP A 16 -6.80 4.21 -11.88
C ASP A 16 -6.96 4.77 -10.46
N ASP A 17 -6.56 6.03 -10.26
CA ASP A 17 -6.65 6.71 -8.95
C ASP A 17 -8.10 7.05 -8.53
N ASN A 18 -9.09 6.81 -9.40
CA ASN A 18 -10.51 7.09 -9.16
C ASN A 18 -11.34 5.84 -8.86
N THR A 19 -10.84 4.64 -9.19
CA THR A 19 -11.47 3.39 -8.76
C THR A 19 -11.10 3.17 -7.31
N CYS A 20 -12.08 3.01 -6.42
CA CYS A 20 -11.81 2.85 -4.99
C CYS A 20 -12.60 1.70 -4.40
N ILE A 21 -12.10 1.20 -3.27
CA ILE A 21 -12.80 0.23 -2.45
C ILE A 21 -14.18 0.79 -2.08
N THR A 22 -15.19 -0.06 -2.26
CA THR A 22 -16.59 0.28 -1.98
C THR A 22 -17.12 -0.37 -0.70
N ASP A 23 -16.42 -1.37 -0.17
CA ASP A 23 -16.74 -2.03 1.10
C ASP A 23 -16.37 -1.11 2.29
N PRO A 24 -17.37 -0.57 3.02
CA PRO A 24 -17.15 0.34 4.14
C PRO A 24 -16.58 -0.36 5.39
N ASP A 25 -16.74 -1.69 5.49
CA ASP A 25 -16.36 -2.47 6.66
C ASP A 25 -14.96 -3.07 6.52
N LEU A 26 -14.38 -3.01 5.33
CA LEU A 26 -13.04 -3.54 5.05
C LEU A 26 -11.96 -2.81 5.85
N LYS A 27 -11.22 -3.54 6.68
CA LYS A 27 -10.11 -2.98 7.50
C LYS A 27 -8.73 -3.49 7.08
N LEU A 28 -8.65 -4.35 6.08
CA LEU A 28 -7.42 -5.01 5.69
C LEU A 28 -7.41 -5.35 4.20
N VAL A 29 -6.29 -5.06 3.54
CA VAL A 29 -5.99 -5.45 2.17
C VAL A 29 -4.60 -6.06 2.13
N ILE A 30 -4.43 -7.12 1.34
CA ILE A 30 -3.14 -7.75 1.08
C ILE A 30 -2.80 -7.59 -0.39
N VAL A 31 -1.63 -7.04 -0.67
CA VAL A 31 -1.05 -6.93 -2.00
C VAL A 31 0.15 -7.87 -2.09
N TYR A 32 0.09 -8.83 -3.00
CA TYR A 32 1.14 -9.78 -3.31
C TYR A 32 2.01 -9.25 -4.44
N PHE A 33 3.33 -9.30 -4.25
CA PHE A 33 4.32 -8.90 -5.25
C PHE A 33 5.62 -9.67 -5.01
N LYS A 34 6.70 -9.36 -5.73
CA LYS A 34 8.02 -9.91 -5.42
C LYS A 34 9.11 -8.96 -5.88
N ALA A 35 9.62 -8.14 -4.96
CA ALA A 35 10.65 -7.14 -5.28
C ALA A 35 11.43 -6.71 -4.02
N ILE A 36 12.59 -6.09 -4.22
CA ILE A 36 13.28 -5.35 -3.15
C ILE A 36 12.48 -4.07 -2.92
N PHE A 37 11.70 -3.99 -1.86
CA PHE A 37 10.79 -2.85 -1.67
C PHE A 37 11.55 -1.54 -1.37
N THR A 38 11.17 -0.44 -2.04
CA THR A 38 11.77 0.89 -1.81
C THR A 38 10.75 1.96 -1.46
N TRP A 39 9.63 2.02 -2.17
CA TRP A 39 8.55 2.97 -1.89
C TRP A 39 7.17 2.41 -2.24
N LEU A 40 6.19 3.03 -1.59
CA LEU A 40 4.76 2.82 -1.79
C LEU A 40 4.10 4.19 -1.98
N ARG A 41 3.14 4.28 -2.89
CA ARG A 41 2.18 5.40 -2.94
C ARG A 41 0.79 4.85 -2.90
N VAL A 42 -0.02 5.47 -2.06
CA VAL A 42 -1.45 5.20 -2.01
C VAL A 42 -2.22 6.47 -2.29
N PHE A 43 -3.31 6.34 -3.04
CA PHE A 43 -4.32 7.37 -3.19
C PHE A 43 -5.55 6.99 -2.39
N LEU A 44 -6.13 7.98 -1.72
CA LEU A 44 -7.36 7.82 -0.97
C LEU A 44 -8.42 8.80 -1.45
N ARG A 45 -9.65 8.31 -1.54
CA ARG A 45 -10.85 9.12 -1.75
C ARG A 45 -11.04 10.16 -0.64
N LYS A 46 -10.66 9.82 0.60
CA LYS A 46 -10.73 10.72 1.76
C LYS A 46 -9.34 11.08 2.29
N PRO A 47 -8.90 12.33 2.10
CA PRO A 47 -7.60 12.85 2.57
C PRO A 47 -7.24 12.60 4.03
N ARG A 48 -8.21 12.70 4.94
CA ARG A 48 -7.97 12.59 6.38
C ARG A 48 -7.65 11.16 6.80
N SER A 49 -8.10 10.18 6.03
CA SER A 49 -7.93 8.76 6.31
C SER A 49 -6.52 8.21 6.08
N ARG A 50 -5.59 9.05 5.62
CA ARG A 50 -4.16 8.68 5.48
C ARG A 50 -3.51 8.31 6.81
N GLN A 51 -3.90 8.99 7.90
CA GLN A 51 -3.37 8.75 9.25
C GLN A 51 -3.94 7.47 9.87
N GLU A 52 -4.93 6.86 9.22
CA GLU A 52 -5.66 5.68 9.66
C GLU A 52 -5.16 4.41 8.94
N LEU A 53 -4.05 4.50 8.22
CA LEU A 53 -3.42 3.37 7.53
C LEU A 53 -2.15 2.89 8.25
N LEU A 54 -2.04 1.57 8.36
CA LEU A 54 -0.86 0.84 8.81
C LEU A 54 -0.33 0.00 7.64
N PHE A 55 1.00 -0.02 7.48
CA PHE A 55 1.69 -0.82 6.46
C PHE A 55 2.60 -1.85 7.11
N VAL A 56 2.48 -3.10 6.70
CA VAL A 56 3.36 -4.20 7.15
C VAL A 56 3.89 -4.94 5.92
N LEU A 57 5.21 -5.07 5.84
CA LEU A 57 5.88 -5.84 4.79
C LEU A 57 6.16 -7.25 5.30
N LYS A 58 6.02 -8.25 4.42
CA LYS A 58 6.44 -9.61 4.73
C LYS A 58 7.30 -10.23 3.64
N GLN A 59 8.10 -11.22 4.06
CA GLN A 59 8.80 -12.17 3.22
C GLN A 59 8.57 -13.56 3.78
N ASN A 60 8.02 -14.45 2.97
CA ASN A 60 7.74 -15.85 3.34
C ASN A 60 7.01 -15.94 4.70
N GLY A 61 6.04 -15.05 4.93
CA GLY A 61 5.26 -14.98 6.16
C GLY A 61 5.92 -14.26 7.34
N SER A 62 7.21 -13.93 7.26
CA SER A 62 7.93 -13.18 8.30
C SER A 62 7.81 -11.67 8.08
N ILE A 63 7.61 -10.91 9.16
CA ILE A 63 7.54 -9.44 9.08
C ILE A 63 8.92 -8.87 8.83
N ILE A 64 9.04 -7.98 7.84
CA ILE A 64 10.29 -7.28 7.53
C ILE A 64 10.26 -5.88 8.16
N SER A 65 11.36 -5.50 8.81
CA SER A 65 11.54 -4.16 9.34
C SER A 65 11.93 -3.17 8.25
N CYS A 66 11.25 -2.03 8.24
CA CYS A 66 11.64 -0.90 7.41
C CYS A 66 12.86 -0.17 7.97
N GLN A 67 13.96 -0.06 7.22
CA GLN A 67 15.17 0.56 7.79
C GLN A 67 15.08 2.09 7.95
N LYS A 68 14.22 2.77 7.19
CA LYS A 68 14.09 4.25 7.18
C LYS A 68 12.69 4.73 6.76
N ALA A 69 11.64 4.27 7.42
CA ALA A 69 10.27 4.67 7.08
C ALA A 69 10.10 6.19 7.11
N ARG A 70 9.63 6.77 5.99
CA ARG A 70 9.24 8.19 5.90
C ARG A 70 7.89 8.29 5.24
N TYR A 71 6.99 9.05 5.87
CA TYR A 71 5.68 9.38 5.33
C TYR A 71 5.78 10.76 4.69
N LEU A 72 5.56 10.82 3.38
CA LEU A 72 5.57 12.05 2.60
C LEU A 72 4.15 12.32 2.12
N THR A 73 3.59 13.45 2.56
CA THR A 73 2.26 13.90 2.13
C THR A 73 2.43 14.98 1.06
N GLY A 74 2.41 14.59 -0.21
CA GLY A 74 2.46 15.52 -1.33
C GLY A 74 1.10 16.19 -1.55
N GLN A 75 0.19 15.49 -2.23
CA GLN A 75 -1.17 15.94 -2.46
C GLN A 75 -2.11 15.56 -1.30
N VAL A 76 -3.28 16.19 -1.25
CA VAL A 76 -4.24 16.03 -0.14
C VAL A 76 -4.80 14.60 -0.08
N SER A 77 -4.93 13.90 -1.21
CA SER A 77 -5.38 12.50 -1.31
C SER A 77 -4.24 11.48 -1.40
N GLN A 78 -2.98 11.91 -1.44
CA GLN A 78 -1.83 11.06 -1.69
C GLN A 78 -1.04 10.82 -0.38
N LEU A 79 -0.59 9.59 -0.18
CA LEU A 79 0.39 9.24 0.83
C LEU A 79 1.52 8.44 0.18
N ASP A 80 2.73 8.98 0.25
CA ASP A 80 3.94 8.28 -0.16
C ASP A 80 4.63 7.75 1.10
N VAL A 81 4.99 6.47 1.08
CA VAL A 81 5.75 5.80 2.12
C VAL A 81 7.07 5.37 1.53
N TYR A 82 8.14 6.07 1.87
CA TYR A 82 9.49 5.61 1.55
C TYR A 82 9.93 4.61 2.61
N CYS A 83 10.30 3.43 2.18
CA CYS A 83 10.63 2.35 3.08
C CYS A 83 11.54 1.32 2.38
N PRO A 84 12.86 1.55 2.39
CA PRO A 84 13.79 0.63 1.77
C PRO A 84 13.93 -0.64 2.62
N SER A 85 13.75 -1.77 1.95
CA SER A 85 14.09 -3.11 2.43
C SER A 85 15.43 -3.55 1.82
N VAL A 86 16.20 -4.34 2.55
CA VAL A 86 17.37 -5.07 2.01
C VAL A 86 16.98 -6.48 1.55
N GLU A 87 15.78 -6.93 1.93
CA GLU A 87 15.22 -8.24 1.61
C GLU A 87 14.13 -8.13 0.54
N VAL A 88 13.94 -9.20 -0.22
CA VAL A 88 12.82 -9.32 -1.17
C VAL A 88 11.52 -9.45 -0.40
N VAL A 89 10.61 -8.51 -0.58
CA VAL A 89 9.25 -8.53 -0.01
C VAL A 89 8.33 -9.28 -0.96
N ASP A 90 7.42 -10.08 -0.41
CA ASP A 90 6.38 -10.78 -1.17
C ASP A 90 4.94 -10.38 -0.82
N GLU A 91 4.73 -9.75 0.34
CA GLU A 91 3.41 -9.23 0.75
C GLU A 91 3.52 -7.83 1.34
N LEU A 92 2.57 -6.97 0.97
CA LEU A 92 2.23 -5.73 1.66
C LEU A 92 0.85 -5.88 2.26
N ILE A 93 0.75 -5.75 3.57
CA ILE A 93 -0.51 -5.65 4.29
C ILE A 93 -0.79 -4.18 4.56
N ILE A 94 -1.95 -3.72 4.12
CA ILE A 94 -2.49 -2.40 4.41
C ILE A 94 -3.68 -2.59 5.34
N ALA A 95 -3.64 -2.00 6.52
CA ALA A 95 -4.68 -2.17 7.53
C ALA A 95 -5.13 -0.84 8.14
N GLY A 96 -6.31 -0.83 8.75
CA GLY A 96 -6.84 0.28 9.52
C GLY A 96 -8.09 0.93 8.92
N GLU A 97 -8.58 1.98 9.58
CA GLU A 97 -9.83 2.65 9.25
C GLU A 97 -9.79 3.39 7.91
N GLY A 98 -8.60 3.61 7.36
CA GLY A 98 -8.43 4.24 6.06
C GLY A 98 -8.66 3.33 4.86
N VAL A 99 -8.69 2.01 5.06
CA VAL A 99 -8.77 1.00 3.99
C VAL A 99 -10.00 1.17 3.07
N PRO A 100 -11.23 1.45 3.57
CA PRO A 100 -12.40 1.67 2.72
C PRO A 100 -12.32 2.90 1.80
N TYR A 101 -11.27 3.70 1.94
CA TYR A 101 -11.02 4.88 1.14
C TYR A 101 -9.87 4.71 0.16
N LEU A 102 -9.18 3.57 0.16
CA LEU A 102 -8.10 3.27 -0.78
C LEU A 102 -8.64 3.25 -2.21
N CYS A 103 -7.94 3.96 -3.09
CA CYS A 103 -8.23 4.00 -4.51
C CYS A 103 -7.19 3.23 -5.29
N SER A 104 -5.92 3.63 -5.21
CA SER A 104 -4.83 2.95 -5.91
C SER A 104 -3.62 2.77 -5.02
N VAL A 105 -2.85 1.72 -5.31
CA VAL A 105 -1.63 1.31 -4.62
C VAL A 105 -0.53 1.07 -5.65
N TYR A 106 0.50 1.91 -5.61
CA TYR A 106 1.69 1.77 -6.43
C TYR A 106 2.86 1.34 -5.57
N ILE A 107 3.46 0.21 -5.93
CA ILE A 107 4.63 -0.35 -5.26
C ILE A 107 5.79 -0.30 -6.22
N SER A 108 6.96 0.05 -5.71
CA SER A 108 8.19 0.02 -6.48
C SER A 108 9.33 -0.56 -5.67
N GLY A 109 10.20 -1.23 -6.41
CA GLY A 109 11.45 -1.82 -5.96
C GLY A 109 12.55 -1.69 -6.98
#